data_AF-A0A5N9HFJ8-F1
#
_entry.id   AF-A0A5N9HFJ8-F1
#
_cell.length_a   1.000
_cell.length_b   1.000
_cell.length_c   1.000
_cell.angle_alpha   90.00
_cell.angle_beta   90.00
_cell.angle_gamma   90.00
#
_symmetry.space_group_name_H-M   'P 1'
#
loop_
_entity.id
_entity.type
_entity.pdbx_description
1 polymer ?
#
loop_
_entity_poly.entity_id
_entity_poly.type
_entity_poly.pdbx_seq_one_letter_code
_entity_poly.pdbx_strand_id
1 'polypeptide(L)'
;MPVFPSIEWFDTVRTAANETPEFRALGSNETNFGVKVGDQLIRLDFYAFECVSVAEIDEDGLLDVDFYLEMEPERWQSFIQHIQSNGVADAQHTFNTLDLNEPGGILRSHDPYRRNNFFRYHLTIQKFFDSAAAVETTY
;
A
#
# COMPACT_ATOMS: atom_id res chain seq x y z
N MET A 1 19.99 -1.66 -0.89
CA MET A 1 18.79 -1.64 -0.04
C MET A 1 18.10 -0.32 -0.29
N PRO A 2 16.90 -0.31 -0.90
CA PRO A 2 16.16 0.92 -1.10
C PRO A 2 15.73 1.53 0.24
N VAL A 3 15.58 2.85 0.27
CA VAL A 3 15.14 3.62 1.44
C VAL A 3 13.61 3.70 1.42
N PHE A 4 12.93 3.25 2.47
CA PHE A 4 11.50 3.52 2.63
C PHE A 4 11.31 5.00 3.01
N PRO A 5 10.37 5.74 2.41
CA PRO A 5 9.33 5.35 1.44
C PRO A 5 9.62 5.79 -0.01
N SER A 6 10.86 5.66 -0.50
CA SER A 6 11.24 6.08 -1.86
C SER A 6 10.53 5.28 -2.96
N ILE A 7 10.43 5.85 -4.17
CA ILE A 7 9.92 5.14 -5.34
C ILE A 7 10.67 3.83 -5.62
N GLU A 8 11.99 3.81 -5.42
CA GLU A 8 12.82 2.59 -5.59
C GLU A 8 12.38 1.48 -4.62
N TRP A 9 12.01 1.84 -3.39
CA TRP A 9 11.50 0.88 -2.42
C TRP A 9 10.17 0.28 -2.88
N PHE A 10 9.23 1.12 -3.28
CA PHE A 10 7.92 0.64 -3.77
C PHE A 10 8.05 -0.17 -5.06
N ASP A 11 8.97 0.18 -5.97
CA ASP A 11 9.24 -0.59 -7.19
C ASP A 11 9.84 -1.98 -6.88
N THR A 12 10.70 -2.05 -5.85
CA THR A 12 11.26 -3.30 -5.35
C THR A 12 10.17 -4.19 -4.74
N VAL A 13 9.27 -3.62 -3.92
CA VAL A 13 8.11 -4.34 -3.36
C VAL A 13 7.16 -4.78 -4.46
N ARG A 14 6.89 -3.95 -5.47
CA ARG A 14 6.10 -4.32 -6.65
C ARG A 14 6.67 -5.56 -7.33
N THR A 15 7.97 -5.59 -7.56
CA THR A 15 8.65 -6.73 -8.18
C THR A 15 8.46 -8.01 -7.35
N ALA A 16 8.70 -7.94 -6.04
CA ALA A 16 8.50 -9.07 -5.13
C ALA A 16 7.02 -9.53 -5.08
N ALA A 17 6.07 -8.60 -5.03
CA ALA A 17 4.64 -8.91 -5.03
C ALA A 17 4.20 -9.59 -6.32
N ASN A 18 4.61 -9.05 -7.48
CA ASN A 18 4.29 -9.64 -8.77
C ASN A 18 4.99 -10.99 -8.98
N GLU A 19 6.08 -11.31 -8.31
CA GLU A 19 6.68 -12.66 -8.36
C GLU A 19 5.97 -13.68 -7.46
N THR A 20 5.12 -13.23 -6.55
CA THR A 20 4.43 -14.06 -5.56
C THR A 20 3.14 -14.68 -6.13
N PRO A 21 3.01 -16.02 -6.24
CA PRO A 21 1.80 -16.66 -6.76
C PRO A 21 0.53 -16.35 -5.96
N GLU A 22 0.66 -16.25 -4.63
CA GLU A 22 -0.45 -15.93 -3.73
C GLU A 22 -1.02 -14.54 -3.97
N PHE A 23 -0.21 -13.60 -4.46
CA PHE A 23 -0.67 -12.25 -4.82
C PHE A 23 -1.62 -12.31 -6.03
N ARG A 24 -1.24 -13.05 -7.08
CA ARG A 24 -2.09 -13.28 -8.26
C ARG A 24 -3.36 -14.08 -7.94
N ALA A 25 -3.27 -15.02 -6.99
CA ALA A 25 -4.39 -15.88 -6.60
C ALA A 25 -5.57 -15.13 -5.96
N LEU A 26 -5.37 -13.88 -5.52
CA LEU A 26 -6.42 -13.03 -4.96
C LEU A 26 -7.39 -12.48 -6.02
N GLY A 27 -7.12 -12.72 -7.31
CA GLY A 27 -7.99 -12.35 -8.42
C GLY A 27 -7.66 -11.00 -9.03
N SER A 28 -8.50 -10.58 -9.97
CA SER A 28 -8.30 -9.34 -10.72
C SER A 28 -8.59 -8.11 -9.85
N ASN A 29 -7.71 -7.12 -9.92
CA ASN A 29 -7.84 -5.82 -9.30
C ASN A 29 -7.72 -4.72 -10.37
N GLU A 30 -8.62 -3.74 -10.30
CA GLU A 30 -8.57 -2.52 -11.11
C GLU A 30 -8.75 -1.34 -10.15
N THR A 31 -7.64 -0.80 -9.67
CA THR A 31 -7.63 0.38 -8.80
C THR A 31 -6.30 1.10 -8.90
N ASN A 32 -6.32 2.40 -8.72
CA ASN A 32 -5.12 3.16 -8.41
C ASN A 32 -5.28 3.81 -7.04
N PHE A 33 -4.20 3.87 -6.27
CA PHE A 33 -4.27 4.50 -4.95
C PHE A 33 -2.97 5.15 -4.56
N GLY A 34 -3.08 6.18 -3.73
CA GLY A 34 -1.95 6.88 -3.14
C GLY A 34 -1.50 6.26 -1.81
N VAL A 35 -0.23 6.43 -1.51
CA VAL A 35 0.37 6.16 -0.20
C VAL A 35 1.07 7.44 0.22
N LYS A 36 0.62 8.03 1.33
CA LYS A 36 1.17 9.27 1.87
C LYS A 36 1.95 8.98 3.15
N VAL A 37 3.25 9.30 3.10
CA VAL A 37 4.21 9.11 4.20
C VAL A 37 4.94 10.44 4.42
N GLY A 38 4.41 11.30 5.30
CA GLY A 38 4.91 12.67 5.42
C GLY A 38 4.78 13.42 4.09
N ASP A 39 5.90 13.97 3.59
CA ASP A 39 5.97 14.68 2.31
C ASP A 39 6.12 13.76 1.08
N GLN A 40 6.26 12.45 1.29
CA GLN A 40 6.41 11.48 0.20
C GLN A 40 5.04 10.93 -0.20
N LEU A 41 4.69 11.11 -1.47
CA LEU A 41 3.42 10.66 -2.04
C LEU A 41 3.69 9.74 -3.24
N ILE A 42 3.26 8.49 -3.10
CA ILE A 42 3.48 7.46 -4.11
C ILE A 42 2.14 6.94 -4.59
N ARG A 43 1.92 6.92 -5.90
CA ARG A 43 0.79 6.23 -6.53
C ARG A 43 1.20 4.81 -6.89
N LEU A 44 0.29 3.87 -6.62
CA LEU A 44 0.35 2.50 -7.11
C LEU A 44 -0.83 2.24 -8.04
N ASP A 45 -0.56 1.66 -9.20
CA ASP A 45 -1.58 1.30 -10.19
C ASP A 45 -1.67 -0.23 -10.29
N PHE A 46 -2.85 -0.77 -10.02
CA PHE A 46 -3.13 -2.20 -10.09
C PHE A 46 -4.04 -2.48 -11.28
N TYR A 47 -3.67 -3.46 -12.08
CA TYR A 47 -4.44 -3.87 -13.25
C TYR A 47 -4.35 -5.37 -13.46
N ALA A 48 -5.50 -6.00 -13.70
CA ALA A 48 -5.63 -7.45 -13.76
C ALA A 48 -5.00 -8.11 -12.51
N PHE A 49 -3.95 -8.90 -12.64
CA PHE A 49 -3.40 -9.69 -11.53
C PHE A 49 -2.12 -9.10 -10.92
N GLU A 50 -1.77 -7.86 -11.26
CA GLU A 50 -0.46 -7.27 -10.98
C GLU A 50 -0.56 -5.82 -10.51
N CYS A 51 0.45 -5.38 -9.78
CA CYS A 51 0.75 -3.95 -9.63
C CYS A 51 1.63 -3.55 -10.83
N VAL A 52 1.09 -2.73 -11.73
CA VAL A 52 1.69 -2.44 -13.05
C VAL A 52 2.58 -1.21 -13.05
N SER A 53 2.36 -0.26 -12.13
CA SER A 53 3.23 0.90 -11.98
C SER A 53 3.28 1.46 -10.57
N VAL A 54 4.42 2.08 -10.28
CA VAL A 54 4.67 2.92 -9.11
C VAL A 54 5.11 4.29 -9.66
N ALA A 55 4.57 5.37 -9.12
CA ALA A 55 4.95 6.72 -9.52
C ALA A 55 4.98 7.66 -8.31
N GLU A 56 5.96 8.56 -8.27
CA GLU A 56 5.88 9.74 -7.40
C GLU A 56 4.81 10.69 -7.95
N ILE A 57 4.02 11.24 -7.03
CA ILE A 57 2.99 12.23 -7.30
C ILE A 57 3.11 13.39 -6.32
N ASP A 58 2.41 14.48 -6.57
CA ASP A 58 2.21 15.58 -5.62
C ASP A 58 0.80 15.50 -4.99
N GLU A 59 0.48 16.50 -4.16
CA GLU A 59 -0.83 16.60 -3.50
C GLU A 59 -1.97 16.70 -4.51
N ASP A 60 -1.76 17.37 -5.64
CA ASP A 60 -2.78 17.46 -6.71
C ASP A 60 -3.02 16.08 -7.34
N GLY A 61 -1.98 15.25 -7.45
CA GLY A 61 -2.09 13.85 -7.88
C GLY A 61 -2.97 12.99 -6.95
N LEU A 62 -3.17 13.35 -5.69
CA LEU A 62 -4.11 12.64 -4.79
C LEU A 62 -5.58 12.87 -5.18
N LEU A 63 -5.88 13.91 -5.96
CA LEU A 63 -7.23 14.16 -6.46
C LEU A 63 -7.63 13.17 -7.56
N ASP A 64 -6.64 12.57 -8.23
CA ASP A 64 -6.85 11.67 -9.37
C ASP A 64 -6.90 10.18 -8.99
N VAL A 65 -6.51 9.82 -7.77
CA VAL A 65 -6.53 8.43 -7.29
C VAL A 65 -7.88 8.02 -6.71
N ASP A 66 -8.20 6.72 -6.74
CA ASP A 66 -9.45 6.21 -6.16
C ASP A 66 -9.55 6.50 -4.66
N PHE A 67 -8.43 6.36 -3.96
CA PHE A 67 -8.25 6.63 -2.55
C PHE A 67 -6.75 6.73 -2.22
N TYR A 68 -6.43 7.15 -1.00
CA TYR A 68 -5.07 7.04 -0.48
C TYR A 68 -5.04 6.63 0.98
N LEU A 69 -3.95 5.98 1.37
CA LEU A 69 -3.66 5.61 2.75
C LEU A 69 -2.71 6.63 3.36
N GLU A 70 -3.07 7.14 4.53
CA GLU A 70 -2.33 8.18 5.25
C GLU A 70 -2.17 7.78 6.71
N MET A 71 -0.92 7.80 7.17
CA MET A 71 -0.51 7.59 8.55
C MET A 71 0.74 8.42 8.83
N GLU A 72 1.07 8.63 10.10
CA GLU A 72 2.32 9.27 10.50
C GLU A 72 3.55 8.46 10.01
N PRO A 73 4.67 9.12 9.63
CA PRO A 73 5.87 8.45 9.13
C PRO A 73 6.39 7.33 10.03
N GLU A 74 6.43 7.55 11.34
CA GLU A 74 6.91 6.56 12.32
C GLU A 74 5.99 5.35 12.40
N ARG A 75 4.70 5.55 12.15
CA ARG A 75 3.71 4.46 12.14
C ARG A 75 3.83 3.62 10.88
N TRP A 76 4.03 4.26 9.73
CA TRP A 76 4.36 3.56 8.49
C TRP A 76 5.62 2.71 8.64
N GLN A 77 6.69 3.30 9.17
CA GLN A 77 7.93 2.57 9.45
C GLN A 77 7.69 1.37 10.37
N SER A 78 6.97 1.57 11.49
CA SER A 78 6.64 0.49 12.43
C SER A 78 5.83 -0.63 11.77
N PHE A 79 4.89 -0.30 10.89
CA PHE A 79 4.08 -1.27 10.14
C PHE A 79 4.94 -2.11 9.19
N ILE A 80 5.84 -1.49 8.42
CA ILE A 80 6.75 -2.23 7.54
C ILE A 80 7.72 -3.11 8.35
N GLN A 81 8.28 -2.60 9.45
CA GLN A 81 9.15 -3.39 10.33
C GLN A 81 8.44 -4.60 10.94
N HIS A 82 7.15 -4.45 11.28
CA HIS A 82 6.32 -5.56 11.75
C HIS A 82 6.19 -6.64 10.67
N ILE A 83 5.86 -6.25 9.43
CA ILE A 83 5.77 -7.18 8.30
C ILE A 83 7.11 -7.89 8.07
N GLN A 84 8.23 -7.15 8.07
CA GLN A 84 9.56 -7.73 7.86
C GLN A 84 9.95 -8.73 8.95
N SER A 85 9.52 -8.49 10.19
CA SER A 85 9.80 -9.38 11.32
C SER A 85 8.93 -10.64 11.32
N ASN A 86 7.69 -10.54 10.84
CA ASN A 86 6.68 -11.62 10.95
C ASN A 86 6.34 -12.30 9.61
N GLY A 87 6.83 -11.77 8.50
CA GLY A 87 6.50 -12.22 7.14
C GLY A 87 5.20 -11.65 6.57
N VAL A 88 4.31 -11.14 7.42
CA VAL A 88 2.96 -10.67 7.08
C VAL A 88 2.44 -9.76 8.19
N ALA A 89 1.49 -8.87 7.91
CA ALA A 89 0.74 -8.19 8.95
C ALA A 89 -0.18 -9.18 9.69
N ASP A 90 -0.17 -9.15 11.03
CA ASP A 90 -1.16 -9.88 11.81
C ASP A 90 -2.56 -9.22 11.75
N ALA A 91 -3.56 -9.90 12.29
CA ALA A 91 -4.95 -9.44 12.27
C ALA A 91 -5.17 -8.06 12.92
N GLN A 92 -4.30 -7.63 13.84
CA GLN A 92 -4.37 -6.31 14.48
C GLN A 92 -3.67 -5.22 13.68
N HIS A 93 -2.77 -5.60 12.76
CA HIS A 93 -1.97 -4.67 11.98
C HIS A 93 -2.40 -4.57 10.51
N THR A 94 -3.45 -5.27 10.06
CA THR A 94 -3.95 -5.10 8.68
C THR A 94 -4.48 -3.69 8.43
N PHE A 95 -4.42 -3.19 7.20
CA PHE A 95 -4.97 -1.86 6.86
C PHE A 95 -6.45 -1.72 7.21
N ASN A 96 -7.25 -2.77 7.03
CA ASN A 96 -8.66 -2.72 7.40
C ASN A 96 -8.83 -2.56 8.92
N THR A 97 -8.04 -3.27 9.72
CA THR A 97 -8.05 -3.12 11.19
C THR A 97 -7.55 -1.75 11.63
N LEU A 98 -6.49 -1.25 10.99
CA LEU A 98 -5.96 0.09 11.25
C LEU A 98 -7.00 1.18 10.90
N ASP A 99 -7.67 1.08 9.75
CA ASP A 99 -8.72 2.05 9.35
C ASP A 99 -9.90 2.04 10.33
N LEU A 100 -10.28 0.87 10.85
CA LEU A 100 -11.40 0.73 11.79
C LEU A 100 -11.08 1.24 13.19
N ASN A 101 -9.83 1.08 13.66
CA ASN A 101 -9.45 1.39 15.03
C ASN A 101 -8.99 2.83 15.21
N GLU A 102 -8.54 3.49 14.13
CA GLU A 102 -8.02 4.85 14.22
C GLU A 102 -9.13 5.91 14.28
N PRO A 103 -9.01 6.91 15.17
CA PRO A 103 -9.86 8.08 15.11
C PRO A 103 -9.73 8.78 13.74
N GLY A 104 -10.79 8.69 12.92
CA GLY A 104 -10.80 9.23 11.56
C GLY A 104 -10.23 8.30 10.48
N GLY A 105 -9.80 7.09 10.84
CA GLY A 105 -9.26 6.08 9.94
C GLY A 105 -7.96 6.49 9.25
N ILE A 106 -7.44 5.58 8.42
CA ILE A 106 -6.24 5.80 7.60
C ILE A 106 -6.59 6.03 6.13
N LEU A 107 -7.82 5.70 5.74
CA LEU A 107 -8.29 5.77 4.36
C LEU A 107 -8.91 7.14 4.07
N ARG A 108 -8.41 7.79 3.03
CA ARG A 108 -8.88 9.07 2.50
C ARG A 108 -9.32 8.90 1.05
N SER A 109 -10.26 9.71 0.60
CA SER A 109 -10.67 9.74 -0.81
C SER A 109 -11.45 11.02 -1.11
N HIS A 110 -11.32 11.51 -2.34
CA HIS A 110 -12.10 12.62 -2.88
C HIS A 110 -13.35 12.13 -3.65
N ASP A 111 -13.48 10.82 -3.88
CA ASP A 111 -14.61 10.18 -4.55
C ASP A 111 -15.16 9.03 -3.67
N PRO A 112 -16.31 9.24 -3.00
CA PRO A 112 -16.91 8.21 -2.12
C PRO A 112 -17.25 6.89 -2.81
N TYR A 113 -17.50 6.90 -4.13
CA TYR A 113 -17.76 5.67 -4.88
C TYR A 113 -16.46 4.90 -5.08
N ARG A 114 -15.41 5.56 -5.55
CA ARG A 114 -14.08 4.96 -5.78
C ARG A 114 -13.40 4.55 -4.48
N ARG A 115 -13.69 5.21 -3.35
CA ARG A 115 -13.26 4.77 -2.00
C ARG A 115 -13.60 3.30 -1.72
N ASN A 116 -14.70 2.78 -2.28
CA ASN A 116 -15.07 1.37 -2.08
C ASN A 116 -14.11 0.38 -2.73
N ASN A 117 -13.25 0.82 -3.66
CA ASN A 117 -12.21 -0.04 -4.24
C ASN A 117 -11.23 -0.51 -3.17
N PHE A 118 -10.94 0.28 -2.13
CA PHE A 118 -10.16 -0.20 -0.99
C PHE A 118 -10.79 -1.45 -0.38
N PHE A 119 -12.07 -1.42 -0.02
CA PHE A 119 -12.74 -2.59 0.58
C PHE A 119 -12.96 -3.74 -0.38
N ARG A 120 -13.05 -3.46 -1.69
CA ARG A 120 -13.14 -4.52 -2.71
C ARG A 120 -11.81 -5.27 -2.85
N TYR A 121 -10.69 -4.57 -2.71
CA TYR A 121 -9.36 -5.08 -3.02
C TYR A 121 -8.40 -5.10 -1.81
N HIS A 122 -8.91 -4.96 -0.59
CA HIS A 122 -8.09 -4.78 0.62
C HIS A 122 -7.12 -5.95 0.86
N LEU A 123 -7.49 -7.18 0.46
CA LEU A 123 -6.60 -8.33 0.56
C LEU A 123 -5.42 -8.23 -0.41
N THR A 124 -5.66 -7.81 -1.65
CA THR A 124 -4.61 -7.59 -2.65
C THR A 124 -3.69 -6.45 -2.22
N ILE A 125 -4.27 -5.35 -1.72
CA ILE A 125 -3.50 -4.21 -1.19
C ILE A 125 -2.64 -4.66 0.00
N GLN A 126 -3.23 -5.36 0.97
CA GLN A 126 -2.48 -5.88 2.12
C GLN A 126 -1.35 -6.80 1.67
N LYS A 127 -1.63 -7.74 0.77
CA LYS A 127 -0.64 -8.70 0.27
C LYS A 127 0.52 -8.03 -0.47
N PHE A 128 0.29 -6.92 -1.18
CA PHE A 128 1.36 -6.12 -1.78
C PHE A 128 2.33 -5.62 -0.71
N PHE A 129 1.83 -5.05 0.38
CA PHE A 129 2.69 -4.56 1.46
C PHE A 129 3.33 -5.72 2.25
N ASP A 130 2.63 -6.84 2.41
CA ASP A 130 3.21 -8.04 3.04
C ASP A 130 4.44 -8.56 2.26
N SER A 131 4.51 -8.35 0.94
CA SER A 131 5.69 -8.68 0.13
C SER A 131 6.93 -7.86 0.49
N ALA A 132 6.80 -6.77 1.26
CA ALA A 132 7.94 -6.06 1.84
C ALA A 132 8.77 -6.95 2.80
N ALA A 133 8.20 -8.06 3.30
CA ALA A 133 8.94 -9.05 4.07
C ALA A 133 10.12 -9.67 3.30
N ALA A 134 10.07 -9.69 1.97
CA ALA A 134 11.15 -10.18 1.12
C ALA A 134 12.13 -9.08 0.67
N VAL A 135 11.93 -7.83 1.10
CA VAL A 135 12.72 -6.68 0.67
C VAL A 135 13.61 -6.18 1.81
N GLU A 136 14.92 -6.09 1.57
CA GLU A 136 15.86 -5.46 2.50
C GLU A 136 15.68 -3.93 2.46
N THR A 137 15.22 -3.36 3.58
CA THR A 137 14.77 -1.96 3.68
C THR A 137 15.68 -1.14 4.58
N THR A 138 15.92 0.11 4.19
CA THR A 138 16.51 1.16 5.05
C THR A 138 15.47 2.23 5.36
N TYR A 139 15.59 2.94 6.49
CA TYR A 139 14.62 3.92 7.00
C TYR A 139 15.30 5.23 7.33
#